data_AF-A0A7V6LMP4-F1
#
_entry.id   AF-A0A7V6LMP4-F1
#
_cell.length_a   1.000
_cell.length_b   1.000
_cell.length_c   1.000
_cell.angle_alpha   90.00
_cell.angle_beta   90.00
_cell.angle_gamma   90.00
#
_symmetry.space_group_name_H-M   'P 1'
#
loop_
_entity.id
_entity.type
_entity.pdbx_description
1 polymer ?
#
loop_
_entity_poly.entity_id
_entity_poly.type
_entity_poly.pdbx_seq_one_letter_code
_entity_poly.pdbx_strand_id
1 'polypeptide(L)'
;MNELRQEIPQENESFGSVNPVLVKRQYILQQNPFLMGDELDDPALEIKSVDEFTLSRKNDRIPLYLLLSLNDVKRGKKRRLIKRNFKLWKKEYLAKEKEFLQRVHNQKTATKDKNVKKFPFVTWLIYLFSFLMVLVLFYNYPMFQKNAPGVYRFLYRVKEITSTYFGEALLISLSLVLFFVLVYGIYQNRVLCFLNRKFKASSRQLAILSESSKRTFRKKYKKAYRFYLAKIDNPSQNAFGLNNLIEPKYRFSQMEKLFDLDMENASNFAKNNKLFKLKRILMHSVTILLALALICYVGFRMIAK
;
A
#
# COMPACT_ATOMS: atom_id res chain seq x y z
N MET A 1 20.62 64.45 49.64
CA MET A 1 22.06 64.64 49.41
C MET A 1 22.63 63.34 48.87
N ASN A 2 23.03 63.42 47.61
CA ASN A 2 23.99 62.61 46.86
C ASN A 2 23.84 61.09 46.81
N GLU A 3 23.17 60.67 45.74
CA GLU A 3 23.48 59.49 44.94
C GLU A 3 24.97 59.48 44.54
N LEU A 4 25.62 58.32 44.62
CA LEU A 4 26.79 57.98 43.81
C LEU A 4 26.55 56.59 43.21
N ARG A 5 26.06 56.61 41.97
CA ARG A 5 26.07 55.47 41.05
C ARG A 5 27.52 55.03 40.85
N GLN A 6 27.81 53.76 41.13
CA GLN A 6 28.90 53.06 40.47
C GLN A 6 28.33 52.31 39.28
N GLU A 7 28.61 52.83 38.09
CA GLU A 7 28.38 52.17 36.83
C GLU A 7 29.33 50.98 36.70
N ILE A 8 28.78 49.78 36.68
CA ILE A 8 29.46 48.60 36.11
C ILE A 8 28.95 48.52 34.66
N PRO A 9 29.83 48.60 33.65
CA PRO A 9 29.39 48.53 32.26
C PRO A 9 28.76 47.16 31.98
N GLN A 10 27.49 47.17 31.57
CA GLN A 10 26.91 46.06 30.85
C GLN A 10 27.62 45.97 29.49
N GLU A 11 28.58 45.07 29.38
CA GLU A 11 28.95 44.50 28.09
C GLU A 11 27.70 43.82 27.51
N ASN A 12 26.97 44.60 26.72
CA ASN A 12 26.03 44.08 25.73
C ASN A 12 26.83 43.31 24.69
N GLU A 13 27.25 42.09 25.01
CA GLU A 13 27.44 41.07 23.98
C GLU A 13 26.06 40.79 23.40
N SER A 14 25.75 41.53 22.33
CA SER A 14 24.66 41.16 21.44
C SER A 14 24.94 39.74 20.96
N PHE A 15 24.26 38.75 21.56
CA PHE A 15 24.05 37.46 20.93
C PHE A 15 23.34 37.74 19.61
N GLY A 16 24.14 37.85 18.54
CA GLY A 16 23.64 38.06 17.19
C GLY A 16 22.56 37.04 16.92
N SER A 17 21.39 37.51 16.49
CA SER A 17 20.28 36.66 16.09
C SER A 17 20.82 35.64 15.08
N VAL A 18 20.90 34.38 15.50
CA VAL A 18 21.44 33.32 14.65
C VAL A 18 20.50 33.19 13.46
N ASN A 19 20.97 33.60 12.28
CA ASN A 19 20.15 33.63 11.08
C ASN A 19 19.61 32.21 10.80
N PRO A 20 18.29 31.98 10.85
CA PRO A 20 17.70 30.65 10.76
C PRO A 20 17.99 29.97 9.41
N VAL A 21 18.23 30.75 8.35
CA VAL A 21 18.60 30.24 7.02
C VAL A 21 19.99 29.61 7.04
N LEU A 22 20.95 30.25 7.73
CA LEU A 22 22.32 29.73 7.86
C LEU A 22 22.37 28.44 8.68
N VAL A 23 21.56 28.34 9.74
CA VAL A 23 21.43 27.11 10.54
C VAL A 23 20.85 25.98 9.71
N LYS A 24 19.77 26.25 8.96
CA LYS A 24 19.14 25.28 8.05
C LYS A 24 20.13 24.82 6.98
N ARG A 25 20.93 25.73 6.40
CA ARG A 25 21.99 25.40 5.43
C ARG A 25 23.08 24.51 6.03
N GLN A 26 23.58 24.84 7.22
CA GLN A 26 24.59 24.01 7.88
C GLN A 26 24.05 22.61 8.21
N TYR A 27 22.81 22.51 8.67
CA TYR A 27 22.15 21.22 8.91
C TYR A 27 22.04 20.39 7.63
N ILE A 28 21.64 21.01 6.52
CA ILE A 28 21.54 20.37 5.20
C ILE A 28 22.92 19.89 4.71
N LEU A 29 23.96 20.74 4.73
CA LEU A 29 25.32 20.35 4.30
C LEU A 29 25.95 19.23 5.15
N GLN A 30 25.37 18.94 6.32
CA GLN A 30 25.73 17.81 7.17
C GLN A 30 25.02 16.50 6.83
N GLN A 31 23.97 16.52 6.03
CA GLN A 31 23.31 15.29 5.63
C GLN A 31 23.93 14.68 4.37
N ASN A 32 23.28 13.64 3.87
CA ASN A 32 23.68 12.88 2.71
C ASN A 32 23.23 13.57 1.41
N PRO A 33 24.15 13.90 0.48
CA PRO A 33 23.80 14.59 -0.77
C PRO A 33 22.85 13.78 -1.67
N PHE A 34 22.73 12.47 -1.46
CA PHE A 34 21.80 11.61 -2.21
C PHE A 34 20.36 11.62 -1.67
N LEU A 35 20.11 12.26 -0.53
CA LEU A 35 18.79 12.30 0.14
C LEU A 35 18.10 13.66 0.06
N MET A 36 18.71 14.63 -0.62
CA MET A 36 18.37 16.06 -0.60
C MET A 36 17.20 16.50 -1.49
N GLY A 37 16.39 15.56 -1.98
CA GLY A 37 15.43 15.81 -3.07
C GLY A 37 14.42 16.94 -2.81
N ASP A 38 13.89 17.02 -1.59
CA ASP A 38 12.76 17.91 -1.27
C ASP A 38 13.15 19.18 -0.48
N GLU A 39 14.39 19.24 0.05
CA GLU A 39 14.85 20.33 0.93
C GLU A 39 15.52 21.50 0.16
N LEU A 40 15.68 21.37 -1.17
CA LEU A 40 16.40 22.31 -2.04
C LEU A 40 15.54 23.37 -2.75
N ASP A 41 14.24 23.41 -2.50
CA ASP A 41 13.32 24.38 -3.13
C ASP A 41 13.45 25.80 -2.60
N ASP A 42 14.13 25.97 -1.48
CA ASP A 42 14.32 27.25 -0.84
C ASP A 42 15.43 28.02 -1.60
N PRO A 43 15.10 29.07 -2.37
CA PRO A 43 16.11 29.82 -3.13
C PRO A 43 17.16 30.45 -2.21
N ALA A 44 16.87 30.60 -0.92
CA ALA A 44 17.80 31.12 0.07
C ALA A 44 18.92 30.13 0.45
N LEU A 45 18.82 28.85 0.08
CA LEU A 45 19.79 27.81 0.45
C LEU A 45 20.88 27.54 -0.59
N GLU A 46 20.70 28.01 -1.84
CA GLU A 46 21.60 27.93 -3.01
C GLU A 46 22.81 26.98 -2.90
N ILE A 47 22.57 25.66 -2.85
CA ILE A 47 23.63 24.63 -2.84
C ILE A 47 23.83 24.13 -4.28
N LYS A 48 24.98 24.44 -4.88
CA LYS A 48 25.23 24.16 -6.31
C LYS A 48 25.98 22.86 -6.52
N SER A 49 26.75 22.41 -5.52
CA SER A 49 27.68 21.30 -5.69
C SER A 49 27.75 20.36 -4.49
N VAL A 50 28.21 19.14 -4.74
CA VAL A 50 28.49 18.16 -3.68
C VAL A 50 29.75 18.54 -2.90
N ASP A 51 30.61 19.38 -3.49
CA ASP A 51 31.83 19.90 -2.85
C ASP A 51 31.52 20.66 -1.56
N GLU A 52 30.33 21.26 -1.44
CA GLU A 52 29.86 21.98 -0.26
C GLU A 52 29.48 21.06 0.91
N PHE A 53 29.22 19.77 0.65
CA PHE A 53 28.80 18.82 1.69
C PHE A 53 29.96 18.41 2.59
N THR A 54 29.65 18.21 3.86
CA THR A 54 30.65 17.83 4.86
C THR A 54 30.88 16.32 4.90
N LEU A 55 32.13 15.95 5.08
CA LEU A 55 32.58 14.57 5.31
C LEU A 55 32.87 14.35 6.80
N SER A 56 32.46 13.20 7.31
CA SER A 56 32.82 12.77 8.66
C SER A 56 34.29 12.34 8.71
N ARG A 57 35.02 12.91 9.67
CA ARG A 57 36.42 12.58 10.00
C ARG A 57 36.57 12.48 11.53
N LYS A 58 36.50 11.25 12.06
CA LYS A 58 36.50 11.01 13.53
C LYS A 58 35.35 11.79 14.19
N ASN A 59 35.67 12.87 14.91
CA ASN A 59 34.70 13.73 15.61
C ASN A 59 34.40 15.03 14.86
N ASP A 60 35.13 15.33 13.78
CA ASP A 60 34.97 16.56 13.03
C ASP A 60 34.26 16.33 11.69
N ARG A 61 33.61 17.38 11.21
CA ARG A 61 33.00 17.44 9.88
C ARG A 61 33.75 18.44 9.03
N ILE A 62 34.26 18.01 7.89
CA ILE A 62 35.07 18.85 7.00
C ILE A 62 34.38 18.93 5.63
N PRO A 63 34.12 20.13 5.08
CA PRO A 63 33.61 20.28 3.73
C PRO A 63 34.48 19.56 2.70
N LEU A 64 33.85 18.92 1.71
CA LEU A 64 34.55 18.14 0.70
C LEU A 64 35.54 18.99 -0.10
N TYR A 65 35.18 20.24 -0.45
CA TYR A 65 36.09 21.18 -1.13
C TYR A 65 37.37 21.43 -0.31
N LEU A 66 37.23 21.62 1.00
CA LEU A 66 38.34 21.92 1.89
C LEU A 66 39.27 20.70 2.03
N LEU A 67 38.71 19.50 2.12
CA LEU A 67 39.51 18.27 2.12
C LEU A 67 40.33 18.12 0.83
N LEU A 68 39.75 18.48 -0.32
CA LEU A 68 40.40 18.37 -1.61
C LEU A 68 41.56 19.39 -1.72
N SER A 69 41.39 20.61 -1.22
CA SER A 69 42.39 21.68 -1.28
C SER A 69 43.53 21.57 -0.25
N LEU A 70 43.35 20.83 0.86
CA LEU A 70 44.39 20.69 1.90
C LEU A 70 45.65 19.96 1.39
N ASN A 71 46.77 20.66 1.22
CA ASN A 71 48.03 20.06 0.76
C ASN A 71 48.68 19.14 1.81
N ASP A 72 48.43 19.40 3.10
CA ASP A 72 49.04 18.69 4.23
C ASP A 72 48.56 17.23 4.37
N VAL A 73 47.43 16.90 3.74
CA VAL A 73 46.85 15.55 3.82
C VAL A 73 47.37 14.71 2.66
N LYS A 74 48.22 13.71 3.00
CA LYS A 74 48.71 12.70 2.04
C LYS A 74 47.58 12.14 1.16
N ARG A 75 47.82 11.98 -0.13
CA ARG A 75 46.85 11.47 -1.14
C ARG A 75 46.12 10.20 -0.70
N GLY A 76 46.85 9.23 -0.15
CA GLY A 76 46.28 7.98 0.35
C GLY A 76 45.26 8.17 1.49
N LYS A 77 45.47 9.17 2.36
CA LYS A 77 44.53 9.53 3.43
C LYS A 77 43.28 10.19 2.86
N LYS A 78 43.41 11.14 1.92
CA LYS A 78 42.27 11.75 1.20
C LYS A 78 41.41 10.68 0.53
N ARG A 79 42.04 9.77 -0.23
CA ARG A 79 41.37 8.66 -0.92
C ARG A 79 40.62 7.74 0.03
N ARG A 80 41.23 7.36 1.17
CA ARG A 80 40.57 6.53 2.20
C ARG A 80 39.36 7.25 2.80
N LEU A 81 39.45 8.55 3.06
CA LEU A 81 38.37 9.32 3.67
C LEU A 81 37.16 9.50 2.74
N ILE A 82 37.39 9.80 1.45
CA ILE A 82 36.34 9.85 0.43
C ILE A 82 35.67 8.48 0.31
N LYS A 83 36.45 7.39 0.20
CA LYS A 83 35.91 6.02 0.14
C LYS A 83 35.04 5.68 1.34
N ARG A 84 35.44 6.07 2.55
CA ARG A 84 34.69 5.83 3.78
C ARG A 84 33.36 6.58 3.78
N ASN A 85 33.38 7.87 3.45
CA ASN A 85 32.18 8.70 3.48
C ASN A 85 31.18 8.32 2.38
N PHE A 86 31.62 8.05 1.16
CA PHE A 86 30.74 7.52 0.12
C PHE A 86 30.12 6.17 0.52
N LYS A 87 30.87 5.29 1.19
CA LYS A 87 30.30 4.05 1.75
C LYS A 87 29.23 4.34 2.82
N LEU A 88 29.43 5.34 3.69
CA LEU A 88 28.44 5.77 4.69
C LEU A 88 27.17 6.30 4.01
N TRP A 89 27.32 7.23 3.07
CA TRP A 89 26.19 7.77 2.30
C TRP A 89 25.40 6.69 1.57
N LYS A 90 26.09 5.70 0.99
CA LYS A 90 25.43 4.54 0.40
C LYS A 90 24.65 3.73 1.42
N LYS A 91 25.21 3.49 2.61
CA LYS A 91 24.54 2.74 3.68
C LYS A 91 23.29 3.48 4.16
N GLU A 92 23.39 4.77 4.42
CA GLU A 92 22.26 5.61 4.85
C GLU A 92 21.13 5.64 3.83
N TYR A 93 21.47 5.82 2.54
CA TYR A 93 20.48 5.77 1.47
C TYR A 93 19.75 4.42 1.44
N LEU A 94 20.50 3.32 1.47
CA LEU A 94 19.92 1.97 1.47
C LEU A 94 19.14 1.67 2.75
N ALA A 95 19.52 2.25 3.89
CA ALA A 95 18.79 2.11 5.14
C ALA A 95 17.44 2.83 5.07
N LYS A 96 17.39 4.08 4.60
CA LYS A 96 16.13 4.81 4.36
C LYS A 96 15.25 4.11 3.32
N GLU A 97 15.82 3.63 2.22
CA GLU A 97 15.09 2.82 1.22
C GLU A 97 14.50 1.56 1.85
N LYS A 98 15.28 0.84 2.67
CA LYS A 98 14.84 -0.37 3.37
C LYS A 98 13.74 -0.06 4.38
N GLU A 99 13.88 1.00 5.18
CA GLU A 99 12.84 1.43 6.11
C GLU A 99 11.54 1.77 5.39
N PHE A 100 11.62 2.52 4.29
CA PHE A 100 10.47 2.82 3.45
C PHE A 100 9.81 1.52 2.95
N LEU A 101 10.58 0.64 2.30
CA LEU A 101 10.08 -0.65 1.80
C LEU A 101 9.55 -1.57 2.91
N GLN A 102 10.12 -1.51 4.12
CA GLN A 102 9.70 -2.32 5.25
C GLN A 102 8.40 -1.77 5.86
N ARG A 103 8.21 -0.45 5.93
CA ARG A 103 6.90 0.15 6.22
C ARG A 103 5.86 -0.32 5.21
N VAL A 104 6.22 -0.31 3.91
CA VAL A 104 5.35 -0.85 2.84
C VAL A 104 5.02 -2.31 3.08
N HIS A 105 6.02 -3.16 3.40
CA HIS A 105 5.82 -4.60 3.55
C HIS A 105 5.02 -4.97 4.80
N ASN A 106 5.29 -4.33 5.93
CA ASN A 106 4.60 -4.58 7.21
C ASN A 106 3.13 -4.14 7.12
N GLN A 107 2.83 -3.05 6.43
CA GLN A 107 1.44 -2.62 6.23
C GLN A 107 0.71 -3.47 5.18
N LYS A 108 1.45 -3.96 4.17
CA LYS A 108 0.93 -4.93 3.20
C LYS A 108 0.56 -6.25 3.86
N THR A 109 1.36 -6.75 4.81
CA THR A 109 1.05 -7.99 5.55
C THR A 109 -0.15 -7.81 6.47
N ALA A 110 -0.28 -6.66 7.14
CA ALA A 110 -1.46 -6.31 7.94
C ALA A 110 -2.78 -6.28 7.12
N THR A 111 -2.70 -5.95 5.83
CA THR A 111 -3.86 -5.94 4.90
C THR A 111 -4.04 -7.26 4.13
N LYS A 112 -2.98 -8.08 4.01
CA LYS A 112 -3.01 -9.37 3.31
C LYS A 112 -3.80 -10.44 4.06
N ASP A 113 -3.98 -10.28 5.37
CA ASP A 113 -4.46 -11.36 6.25
C ASP A 113 -5.97 -11.62 6.21
N LYS A 114 -6.66 -11.14 5.18
CA LYS A 114 -8.04 -11.52 4.92
C LYS A 114 -8.21 -11.91 3.47
N ASN A 115 -7.59 -13.03 3.10
CA ASN A 115 -7.90 -13.76 1.87
C ASN A 115 -9.42 -13.98 1.78
N VAL A 116 -10.12 -13.13 1.04
CA VAL A 116 -11.53 -13.36 0.70
C VAL A 116 -11.51 -14.53 -0.26
N LYS A 117 -11.93 -15.69 0.21
CA LYS A 117 -12.30 -16.76 -0.69
C LYS A 117 -13.44 -16.21 -1.55
N LYS A 118 -13.22 -16.16 -2.87
CA LYS A 118 -14.26 -15.92 -3.88
C LYS A 118 -15.49 -16.75 -3.53
N PHE A 119 -16.67 -16.33 -3.97
CA PHE A 119 -17.83 -17.19 -3.83
C PHE A 119 -17.50 -18.52 -4.52
N PRO A 120 -17.46 -19.66 -3.79
CA PRO A 120 -16.93 -20.89 -4.35
C PRO A 120 -17.80 -21.28 -5.53
N PHE A 121 -17.17 -21.66 -6.64
CA PHE A 121 -17.89 -22.07 -7.84
C PHE A 121 -18.86 -23.23 -7.52
N VAL A 122 -18.41 -24.18 -6.71
CA VAL A 122 -19.22 -25.32 -6.23
C VAL A 122 -20.45 -24.84 -5.47
N THR A 123 -20.30 -23.93 -4.51
CA THR A 123 -21.44 -23.40 -3.74
C THR A 123 -22.42 -22.65 -4.65
N TRP A 124 -21.92 -21.92 -5.64
CA TRP A 124 -22.77 -21.23 -6.62
C TRP A 124 -23.54 -22.22 -7.49
N LEU A 125 -22.90 -23.32 -7.92
CA LEU A 125 -23.51 -24.40 -8.68
C LEU A 125 -24.63 -25.09 -7.88
N ILE A 126 -24.41 -25.33 -6.58
CA ILE A 126 -25.43 -25.90 -5.69
C ILE A 126 -26.66 -24.98 -5.63
N TYR A 127 -26.47 -23.67 -5.46
CA TYR A 127 -27.59 -22.72 -5.48
C TYR A 127 -28.29 -22.65 -6.83
N LEU A 128 -27.56 -22.79 -7.93
CA LEU A 128 -28.14 -22.81 -9.27
C LEU A 128 -29.01 -24.04 -9.46
N PHE A 129 -28.52 -25.21 -9.05
CA PHE A 129 -29.28 -26.45 -9.10
C PHE A 129 -30.52 -26.38 -8.21
N SER A 130 -30.40 -25.89 -6.97
CA SER A 130 -31.55 -25.69 -6.07
C SER A 130 -32.59 -24.73 -6.66
N PHE A 131 -32.16 -23.64 -7.30
CA PHE A 131 -33.05 -22.70 -7.98
C PHE A 131 -33.81 -23.36 -9.13
N LEU A 132 -33.13 -24.15 -9.98
CA LEU A 132 -33.76 -24.90 -11.06
C LEU A 132 -34.76 -25.95 -10.54
N MET A 133 -34.44 -26.64 -9.44
CA MET A 133 -35.36 -27.59 -8.81
C MET A 133 -36.63 -26.91 -8.30
N VAL A 134 -36.50 -25.73 -7.67
CA VAL A 134 -37.65 -24.91 -7.23
C VAL A 134 -38.49 -24.45 -8.43
N LEU A 135 -37.86 -24.02 -9.53
CA LEU A 135 -38.57 -23.65 -10.76
C LEU A 135 -39.33 -24.82 -11.39
N VAL A 136 -38.74 -26.01 -11.42
CA VAL A 136 -39.38 -27.23 -11.92
C VAL A 136 -40.63 -27.57 -11.09
N LEU A 137 -40.56 -27.46 -9.76
CA LEU A 137 -41.73 -27.58 -8.89
C LEU A 137 -42.76 -26.47 -9.14
N PHE A 138 -42.34 -25.27 -9.52
CA PHE A 138 -43.23 -24.14 -9.76
C PHE A 138 -44.05 -24.30 -11.05
N TYR A 139 -43.39 -24.62 -12.17
CA TYR A 139 -43.96 -24.50 -13.52
C TYR A 139 -44.42 -25.81 -14.18
N ASN A 140 -43.89 -26.98 -13.77
CA ASN A 140 -44.13 -28.24 -14.51
C ASN A 140 -45.28 -29.10 -13.95
N TYR A 141 -46.48 -28.53 -13.78
CA TYR A 141 -47.66 -29.30 -13.38
C TYR A 141 -48.00 -30.49 -14.32
N PRO A 142 -48.00 -30.35 -15.66
CA PRO A 142 -48.38 -31.46 -16.54
C PRO A 142 -47.31 -32.56 -16.66
N MET A 143 -46.07 -32.27 -16.28
CA MET A 143 -44.97 -33.25 -16.31
C MET A 143 -45.06 -34.24 -15.14
N PHE A 144 -45.75 -33.87 -14.05
CA PHE A 144 -45.93 -34.72 -12.89
C PHE A 144 -47.26 -35.47 -12.96
N GLN A 145 -47.23 -36.72 -13.43
CA GLN A 145 -48.42 -37.56 -13.46
C GLN A 145 -48.62 -38.26 -12.11
N LYS A 146 -49.87 -38.28 -11.61
CA LYS A 146 -50.27 -38.94 -10.36
C LYS A 146 -49.90 -40.43 -10.31
N ASN A 147 -49.84 -41.09 -11.47
CA ASN A 147 -49.57 -42.53 -11.63
C ASN A 147 -48.10 -42.83 -11.99
N ALA A 148 -47.23 -41.82 -12.08
CA ALA A 148 -45.83 -42.07 -12.41
C ALA A 148 -45.13 -42.82 -11.27
N PRO A 149 -44.21 -43.78 -11.55
CA PRO A 149 -43.46 -44.47 -10.51
C PRO A 149 -42.30 -43.61 -9.96
N GLY A 150 -41.92 -43.87 -8.71
CA GLY A 150 -40.71 -43.32 -8.09
C GLY A 150 -40.73 -41.81 -7.85
N VAL A 151 -39.68 -41.12 -8.29
CA VAL A 151 -39.38 -39.70 -7.99
C VAL A 151 -40.48 -38.76 -8.50
N TYR A 152 -41.08 -39.05 -9.65
CA TYR A 152 -42.16 -38.21 -10.21
C TYR A 152 -43.42 -38.21 -9.34
N ARG A 153 -43.77 -39.35 -8.71
CA ARG A 153 -44.88 -39.41 -7.74
C ARG A 153 -44.62 -38.56 -6.50
N PHE A 154 -43.37 -38.58 -6.03
CA PHE A 154 -42.96 -37.79 -4.88
C PHE A 154 -43.05 -36.29 -5.21
N LEU A 155 -42.51 -35.86 -6.35
CA LEU A 155 -42.59 -34.47 -6.81
C LEU A 155 -44.04 -34.00 -7.01
N TYR A 156 -44.92 -34.86 -7.54
CA TYR A 156 -46.36 -34.58 -7.63
C TYR A 156 -46.99 -34.28 -6.26
N ARG A 157 -46.75 -35.13 -5.24
CA ARG A 157 -47.28 -34.91 -3.88
C ARG A 157 -46.72 -33.65 -3.23
N VAL A 158 -45.42 -33.41 -3.37
CA VAL A 158 -44.78 -32.18 -2.86
C VAL A 158 -45.44 -30.96 -3.47
N LYS A 159 -45.68 -30.97 -4.79
CA LYS A 159 -46.37 -29.88 -5.47
C LYS A 159 -47.79 -29.68 -4.95
N GLU A 160 -48.60 -30.74 -4.83
CA GLU A 160 -49.98 -30.68 -4.29
C GLU A 160 -50.03 -30.09 -2.87
N ILE A 161 -49.03 -30.38 -2.02
CA ILE A 161 -48.93 -29.79 -0.68
C ILE A 161 -48.56 -28.30 -0.75
N THR A 162 -47.61 -27.98 -1.62
CA THR A 162 -47.10 -26.61 -1.79
C THR A 162 -48.03 -25.70 -2.58
N SER A 163 -49.09 -26.19 -3.22
CA SER A 163 -50.13 -25.36 -3.89
C SER A 163 -51.16 -24.77 -2.92
N THR A 164 -50.96 -24.91 -1.61
CA THR A 164 -51.71 -24.17 -0.59
C THR A 164 -51.13 -22.76 -0.46
N TYR A 165 -51.95 -21.77 -0.08
CA TYR A 165 -51.51 -20.36 0.06
C TYR A 165 -50.18 -20.19 0.81
N PHE A 166 -50.04 -20.87 1.97
CA PHE A 166 -48.81 -20.82 2.77
C PHE A 166 -47.63 -21.55 2.10
N GLY A 167 -47.89 -22.69 1.45
CA GLY A 167 -46.88 -23.42 0.69
C GLY A 167 -46.34 -22.60 -0.49
N GLU A 168 -47.23 -21.92 -1.22
CA GLU A 168 -46.86 -21.07 -2.36
C GLU A 168 -46.04 -19.86 -1.89
N ALA A 169 -46.45 -19.21 -0.79
CA ALA A 169 -45.71 -18.10 -0.20
C ALA A 169 -44.27 -18.49 0.19
N LEU A 170 -44.08 -19.66 0.81
CA LEU A 170 -42.75 -20.19 1.15
C LEU A 170 -41.92 -20.49 -0.11
N LEU A 171 -42.54 -21.08 -1.12
CA LEU A 171 -41.86 -21.47 -2.36
C LEU A 171 -41.44 -20.26 -3.20
N ILE A 172 -42.30 -19.23 -3.28
CA ILE A 172 -41.99 -17.92 -3.89
C ILE A 172 -40.86 -17.22 -3.11
N SER A 173 -40.95 -17.17 -1.78
CA SER A 173 -39.92 -16.54 -0.94
C SER A 173 -38.56 -17.23 -1.11
N LEU A 174 -38.55 -18.57 -1.16
CA LEU A 174 -37.33 -19.35 -1.39
C LEU A 174 -36.77 -19.10 -2.79
N SER A 175 -37.61 -19.04 -3.83
CA SER A 175 -37.16 -18.79 -5.21
C SER A 175 -36.52 -17.40 -5.35
N LEU A 176 -37.14 -16.37 -4.75
CA LEU A 176 -36.61 -15.01 -4.72
C LEU A 176 -35.26 -14.94 -4.02
N VAL A 177 -35.13 -15.53 -2.82
CA VAL A 177 -33.86 -15.53 -2.09
C VAL A 177 -32.78 -16.28 -2.86
N LEU A 178 -33.09 -17.44 -3.45
CA LEU A 178 -32.14 -18.19 -4.29
C LEU A 178 -31.67 -17.36 -5.49
N PHE A 179 -32.59 -16.67 -6.17
CA PHE A 179 -32.25 -15.76 -7.26
C PHE A 179 -31.32 -14.63 -6.79
N PHE A 180 -31.63 -13.96 -5.67
CA PHE A 180 -30.78 -12.91 -5.11
C PHE A 180 -29.39 -13.43 -4.74
N VAL A 181 -29.29 -14.64 -4.17
CA VAL A 181 -28.00 -15.27 -3.84
C VAL A 181 -27.15 -15.50 -5.09
N LEU A 182 -27.76 -15.95 -6.19
CA LEU A 182 -27.07 -16.18 -7.47
C LEU A 182 -26.55 -14.88 -8.08
N VAL A 183 -27.42 -13.86 -8.18
CA VAL A 183 -27.05 -12.53 -8.71
C VAL A 183 -25.96 -11.89 -7.85
N TYR A 184 -26.11 -11.94 -6.54
CA TYR A 184 -25.14 -11.39 -5.60
C TYR A 184 -23.79 -12.13 -5.67
N GLY A 185 -23.80 -13.47 -5.84
CA GLY A 185 -22.57 -14.25 -6.02
C GLY A 185 -21.77 -13.79 -7.26
N ILE A 186 -22.46 -13.51 -8.37
CA ILE A 186 -21.84 -12.96 -9.59
C ILE A 186 -21.28 -11.56 -9.33
N TYR A 187 -22.09 -10.68 -8.71
CA TYR A 187 -21.69 -9.31 -8.37
C TYR A 187 -20.44 -9.29 -7.47
N GLN A 188 -20.46 -10.06 -6.37
CA GLN A 188 -19.35 -10.18 -5.44
C GLN A 188 -18.08 -10.67 -6.14
N ASN A 189 -18.19 -11.69 -7.00
CA ASN A 189 -17.04 -12.20 -7.74
C ASN A 189 -16.46 -11.16 -8.72
N ARG A 190 -17.30 -10.38 -9.40
CA ARG A 190 -16.84 -9.29 -10.28
C ARG A 190 -16.14 -8.18 -9.50
N VAL A 191 -16.75 -7.70 -8.42
CA VAL A 191 -16.18 -6.61 -7.60
C VAL A 191 -14.86 -7.04 -6.95
N LEU A 192 -14.78 -8.26 -6.39
CA LEU A 192 -13.55 -8.78 -5.82
C LEU A 192 -12.45 -8.94 -6.88
N CYS A 193 -12.78 -9.42 -8.08
CA CYS A 193 -11.82 -9.49 -9.19
C CYS A 193 -11.32 -8.10 -9.60
N PHE A 194 -12.19 -7.10 -9.66
CA PHE A 194 -11.82 -5.73 -10.00
C PHE A 194 -10.91 -5.10 -8.94
N LEU A 195 -11.27 -5.20 -7.66
CA LEU A 195 -10.45 -4.67 -6.56
C LEU A 195 -9.08 -5.36 -6.49
N ASN A 196 -9.03 -6.69 -6.69
CA ASN A 196 -7.77 -7.43 -6.71
C ASN A 196 -6.90 -7.02 -7.91
N ARG A 197 -7.49 -6.75 -9.08
CA ARG A 197 -6.74 -6.22 -10.24
C ARG A 197 -6.17 -4.83 -9.94
N LYS A 198 -6.96 -3.92 -9.38
CA LYS A 198 -6.50 -2.57 -8.98
C LYS A 198 -5.34 -2.65 -7.98
N PHE A 199 -5.49 -3.43 -6.92
CA PHE A 199 -4.45 -3.65 -5.91
C PHE A 199 -3.17 -4.24 -6.54
N LYS A 200 -3.27 -5.28 -7.37
CA LYS A 200 -2.12 -5.86 -8.06
C LYS A 200 -1.43 -4.88 -9.02
N ALA A 201 -2.19 -4.02 -9.70
CA ALA A 201 -1.64 -3.02 -10.62
C ALA A 201 -0.82 -1.96 -9.85
N SER A 202 -1.39 -1.40 -8.78
CA SER A 202 -0.72 -0.43 -7.90
C SER A 202 0.57 -1.00 -7.31
N SER A 203 0.50 -2.19 -6.70
CA SER A 203 1.66 -2.91 -6.18
C SER A 203 2.76 -3.16 -7.23
N ARG A 204 2.40 -3.44 -8.49
CA ARG A 204 3.37 -3.63 -9.58
C ARG A 204 4.04 -2.31 -9.96
N GLN A 205 3.27 -1.22 -10.07
CA GLN A 205 3.82 0.11 -10.37
C GLN A 205 4.81 0.56 -9.29
N LEU A 206 4.46 0.38 -8.01
CA LEU A 206 5.36 0.69 -6.90
C LEU A 206 6.66 -0.14 -6.97
N ALA A 207 6.57 -1.43 -7.28
CA ALA A 207 7.74 -2.29 -7.45
C ALA A 207 8.65 -1.81 -8.60
N ILE A 208 8.08 -1.49 -9.76
CA ILE A 208 8.81 -0.99 -10.93
C ILE A 208 9.51 0.35 -10.60
N LEU A 209 8.81 1.26 -9.93
CA LEU A 209 9.37 2.55 -9.53
C LEU A 209 10.51 2.40 -8.52
N SER A 210 10.34 1.52 -7.51
CA SER A 210 11.37 1.24 -6.51
C SER A 210 12.65 0.67 -7.16
N GLU A 211 12.49 -0.28 -8.08
CA GLU A 211 13.63 -0.88 -8.78
C GLU A 211 14.32 0.13 -9.71
N SER A 212 13.53 0.97 -10.38
CA SER A 212 14.04 2.03 -11.23
C SER A 212 14.83 3.07 -10.44
N SER A 213 14.36 3.47 -9.26
CA SER A 213 15.09 4.37 -8.36
C SER A 213 16.40 3.76 -7.87
N LYS A 214 16.38 2.50 -7.43
CA LYS A 214 17.59 1.79 -7.01
C LYS A 214 18.65 1.71 -8.12
N ARG A 215 18.23 1.47 -9.37
CA ARG A 215 19.12 1.47 -10.55
C ARG A 215 19.69 2.86 -10.82
N THR A 216 18.86 3.90 -10.76
CA THR A 216 19.27 5.31 -10.94
C THR A 216 20.27 5.73 -9.87
N PHE A 217 19.99 5.47 -8.59
CA PHE A 217 20.89 5.71 -7.47
C PHE A 217 22.25 5.04 -7.69
N ARG A 218 22.30 3.74 -8.03
CA ARG A 218 23.56 3.02 -8.27
C ARG A 218 24.41 3.66 -9.36
N LYS A 219 23.78 4.11 -10.45
CA LYS A 219 24.48 4.80 -11.55
C LYS A 219 25.05 6.15 -11.09
N LYS A 220 24.23 6.98 -10.44
CA LYS A 220 24.63 8.30 -9.93
C LYS A 220 25.72 8.20 -8.86
N TYR A 221 25.55 7.29 -7.90
CA TYR A 221 26.55 6.97 -6.88
C TYR A 221 27.89 6.60 -7.49
N LYS A 222 27.91 5.67 -8.46
CA LYS A 222 29.14 5.22 -9.12
C LYS A 222 29.81 6.35 -9.90
N LYS A 223 29.03 7.23 -10.54
CA LYS A 223 29.52 8.40 -11.28
C LYS A 223 30.18 9.41 -10.34
N ALA A 224 29.49 9.85 -9.30
CA ALA A 224 30.01 10.80 -8.31
C ALA A 224 31.23 10.22 -7.56
N TYR A 225 31.15 8.96 -7.12
CA TYR A 225 32.26 8.29 -6.45
C TYR A 225 33.53 8.23 -7.31
N ARG A 226 33.41 7.87 -8.59
CA ARG A 226 34.55 7.84 -9.52
C ARG A 226 35.09 9.25 -9.77
N PHE A 227 34.21 10.22 -9.93
CA PHE A 227 34.57 11.62 -10.12
C PHE A 227 35.45 12.14 -8.97
N TYR A 228 35.03 11.98 -7.71
CA TYR A 228 35.81 12.45 -6.57
C TYR A 228 37.10 11.68 -6.31
N LEU A 229 37.18 10.43 -6.75
CA LEU A 229 38.44 9.72 -6.73
C LEU A 229 39.42 10.26 -7.77
N ALA A 230 38.95 10.59 -8.97
CA ALA A 230 39.78 11.19 -10.02
C ALA A 230 40.17 12.65 -9.69
N LYS A 231 39.28 13.40 -9.03
CA LYS A 231 39.55 14.78 -8.60
C LYS A 231 40.65 14.88 -7.54
N ILE A 232 40.94 13.81 -6.79
CA ILE A 232 42.14 13.75 -5.93
C ILE A 232 43.42 13.80 -6.78
N ASP A 233 43.41 13.14 -7.94
CA ASP A 233 44.55 13.07 -8.84
C ASP A 233 44.66 14.34 -9.70
N ASN A 234 43.51 14.94 -10.06
CA ASN A 234 43.40 16.17 -10.85
C ASN A 234 42.52 17.23 -10.15
N PRO A 235 43.10 18.08 -9.28
CA PRO A 235 42.34 19.04 -8.46
C PRO A 235 41.63 20.13 -9.27
N SER A 236 42.08 20.41 -10.50
CA SER A 236 41.53 21.44 -11.39
C SER A 236 40.16 21.07 -11.99
N GLN A 237 39.65 19.86 -11.75
CA GLN A 237 38.31 19.48 -12.21
C GLN A 237 37.23 20.32 -11.51
N ASN A 238 36.26 20.81 -12.30
CA ASN A 238 35.11 21.57 -11.81
C ASN A 238 34.32 20.81 -10.73
N ALA A 239 33.52 21.49 -9.92
CA ALA A 239 32.71 20.82 -8.90
C ALA A 239 31.67 19.88 -9.53
N PHE A 240 31.35 18.77 -8.86
CA PHE A 240 30.28 17.90 -9.33
C PHE A 240 28.93 18.56 -9.01
N GLY A 241 28.23 19.01 -10.04
CA GLY A 241 26.94 19.70 -9.88
C GLY A 241 25.92 18.83 -9.15
N LEU A 242 25.26 19.39 -8.14
CA LEU A 242 24.29 18.68 -7.30
C LEU A 242 23.08 18.20 -8.12
N ASN A 243 22.71 18.93 -9.17
CA ASN A 243 21.65 18.58 -10.12
C ASN A 243 21.89 17.21 -10.80
N ASN A 244 23.14 16.77 -10.92
CA ASN A 244 23.46 15.44 -11.47
C ASN A 244 23.17 14.30 -10.48
N LEU A 245 22.98 14.62 -9.20
CA LEU A 245 22.71 13.68 -8.11
C LEU A 245 21.26 13.68 -7.70
N ILE A 246 20.63 14.85 -7.60
CA ILE A 246 19.23 15.00 -7.23
C ILE A 246 18.37 14.16 -8.17
N GLU A 247 17.62 13.18 -7.63
CA GLU A 247 16.53 12.57 -8.38
C GLU A 247 15.45 13.63 -8.61
N PRO A 248 14.78 13.65 -9.76
CA PRO A 248 13.70 14.61 -9.97
C PRO A 248 12.73 14.52 -8.79
N LYS A 249 12.51 15.66 -8.14
CA LYS A 249 11.61 15.95 -6.99
C LYS A 249 10.28 15.17 -7.02
N TYR A 250 9.84 14.85 -8.22
CA TYR A 250 8.65 14.07 -8.50
C TYR A 250 8.73 12.60 -8.08
N ARG A 251 9.88 11.97 -7.80
CA ARG A 251 9.95 10.49 -7.68
C ARG A 251 9.59 9.93 -6.30
N PHE A 252 10.11 10.49 -5.22
CA PHE A 252 9.79 10.04 -3.86
C PHE A 252 8.37 10.45 -3.47
N SER A 253 7.97 11.68 -3.79
CA SER A 253 6.57 12.11 -3.62
C SER A 253 5.59 11.31 -4.50
N GLN A 254 5.97 10.89 -5.72
CA GLN A 254 5.14 9.95 -6.50
C GLN A 254 5.07 8.57 -5.87
N MET A 255 6.19 8.06 -5.33
CA MET A 255 6.17 6.78 -4.59
C MET A 255 5.32 6.87 -3.34
N GLU A 256 5.34 8.00 -2.63
CA GLU A 256 4.50 8.27 -1.46
C GLU A 256 3.03 8.39 -1.85
N LYS A 257 2.68 9.16 -2.87
CA LYS A 257 1.30 9.24 -3.40
C LYS A 257 0.78 7.89 -3.88
N LEU A 258 1.60 7.12 -4.59
CA LEU A 258 1.22 5.77 -5.03
C LEU A 258 1.12 4.81 -3.86
N PHE A 259 1.92 5.01 -2.82
CA PHE A 259 1.82 4.26 -1.59
C PHE A 259 0.54 4.58 -0.83
N ASP A 260 0.19 5.86 -0.66
CA ASP A 260 -1.07 6.30 -0.06
C ASP A 260 -2.27 5.75 -0.83
N LEU A 261 -2.19 5.78 -2.17
CA LEU A 261 -3.22 5.19 -3.03
C LEU A 261 -3.28 3.66 -2.91
N ASP A 262 -2.14 2.96 -2.79
CA ASP A 262 -2.12 1.51 -2.52
C ASP A 262 -2.72 1.21 -1.14
N MET A 263 -2.46 2.05 -0.13
CA MET A 263 -2.99 1.95 1.23
C MET A 263 -4.49 2.19 1.27
N GLU A 264 -4.97 3.24 0.61
CA GLU A 264 -6.39 3.54 0.50
C GLU A 264 -7.13 2.38 -0.19
N ASN A 265 -6.58 1.87 -1.30
CA ASN A 265 -7.14 0.73 -2.00
C ASN A 265 -7.15 -0.54 -1.15
N ALA A 266 -6.08 -0.80 -0.37
CA ALA A 266 -5.99 -1.95 0.53
C ALA A 266 -6.97 -1.85 1.71
N SER A 267 -7.10 -0.67 2.31
CA SER A 267 -8.06 -0.38 3.37
C SER A 267 -9.50 -0.53 2.88
N ASN A 268 -9.83 0.05 1.72
CA ASN A 268 -11.13 -0.08 1.08
C ASN A 268 -11.43 -1.54 0.73
N PHE A 269 -10.45 -2.29 0.25
CA PHE A 269 -10.58 -3.74 0.03
C PHE A 269 -10.87 -4.48 1.34
N ALA A 270 -10.16 -4.19 2.43
CA ALA A 270 -10.35 -4.84 3.73
C ALA A 270 -11.73 -4.54 4.36
N LYS A 271 -12.19 -3.28 4.27
CA LYS A 271 -13.54 -2.86 4.71
C LYS A 271 -14.62 -3.57 3.91
N ASN A 272 -14.53 -3.51 2.57
CA ASN A 272 -15.49 -4.16 1.68
C ASN A 272 -15.50 -5.67 1.87
N ASN A 273 -14.34 -6.29 2.08
CA ASN A 273 -14.21 -7.70 2.40
C ASN A 273 -14.98 -8.11 3.67
N LYS A 274 -14.83 -7.35 4.76
CA LYS A 274 -15.58 -7.62 6.01
C LYS A 274 -17.10 -7.56 5.76
N LEU A 275 -17.55 -6.57 5.00
CA LEU A 275 -18.95 -6.44 4.59
C LEU A 275 -19.42 -7.60 3.72
N PHE A 276 -18.61 -8.03 2.74
CA PHE A 276 -18.92 -9.18 1.89
C PHE A 276 -19.03 -10.48 2.70
N LYS A 277 -18.15 -10.68 3.69
CA LYS A 277 -18.23 -11.86 4.58
C LYS A 277 -19.53 -11.86 5.39
N LEU A 278 -19.91 -10.72 5.96
CA LEU A 278 -21.13 -10.58 6.74
C LEU A 278 -22.39 -10.82 5.88
N LYS A 279 -22.47 -10.15 4.72
CA LYS A 279 -23.58 -10.32 3.78
C LYS A 279 -23.71 -11.76 3.30
N ARG A 280 -22.59 -12.44 3.03
CA ARG A 280 -22.59 -13.86 2.65
C ARG A 280 -23.15 -14.76 3.75
N ILE A 281 -22.73 -14.57 5.00
CA ILE A 281 -23.26 -15.33 6.14
C ILE A 281 -24.77 -15.13 6.26
N LEU A 282 -25.23 -13.89 6.20
CA LEU A 282 -26.65 -13.54 6.32
C LEU A 282 -27.49 -14.16 5.20
N MET A 283 -27.01 -14.14 3.96
CA MET A 283 -27.74 -14.78 2.86
C MET A 283 -27.78 -16.31 2.99
N HIS A 284 -26.70 -16.95 3.44
CA HIS A 284 -26.69 -18.39 3.68
C HIS A 284 -27.63 -18.79 4.82
N SER A 285 -27.66 -18.02 5.93
CA SER A 285 -28.56 -18.32 7.04
C SER A 285 -30.02 -18.19 6.65
N VAL A 286 -30.38 -17.14 5.89
CA VAL A 286 -31.76 -16.95 5.42
C VAL A 286 -32.20 -18.06 4.45
N THR A 287 -31.33 -18.45 3.51
CA THR A 287 -31.64 -19.58 2.60
C THR A 287 -31.82 -20.89 3.35
N ILE A 288 -30.97 -21.20 4.33
CA ILE A 288 -31.08 -22.43 5.13
C ILE A 288 -32.37 -22.43 5.95
N LEU A 289 -32.70 -21.31 6.61
CA LEU A 289 -33.92 -21.19 7.41
C LEU A 289 -35.19 -21.38 6.56
N LEU A 290 -35.25 -20.76 5.38
CA LEU A 290 -36.38 -20.93 4.46
C LEU A 290 -36.49 -22.36 3.93
N ALA A 291 -35.35 -22.99 3.59
CA ALA A 291 -35.34 -24.38 3.15
C ALA A 291 -35.83 -25.33 4.26
N LEU A 292 -35.37 -25.14 5.49
CA LEU A 292 -35.83 -25.91 6.65
C LEU A 292 -37.32 -25.71 6.91
N ALA A 293 -37.82 -24.48 6.86
CA ALA A 293 -39.25 -24.18 7.02
C ALA A 293 -40.10 -24.90 5.96
N LEU A 294 -39.65 -24.91 4.71
CA LEU A 294 -40.31 -25.64 3.63
C LEU A 294 -40.30 -27.15 3.89
N ILE A 295 -39.17 -27.73 4.28
CA ILE A 295 -39.03 -29.17 4.58
C ILE A 295 -39.96 -29.56 5.73
N CYS A 296 -39.97 -28.80 6.83
CA CYS A 296 -40.85 -29.03 7.97
C CYS A 296 -42.33 -28.93 7.57
N TYR A 297 -42.69 -27.93 6.76
CA TYR A 297 -44.06 -27.74 6.27
C TYR A 297 -44.53 -28.94 5.44
N VAL A 298 -43.72 -29.34 4.46
CA VAL A 298 -44.02 -30.46 3.56
C VAL A 298 -44.07 -31.77 4.34
N GLY A 299 -43.12 -32.01 5.26
CA GLY A 299 -43.10 -33.20 6.12
C GLY A 299 -44.33 -33.31 7.02
N PHE A 300 -44.69 -32.23 7.72
CA PHE A 300 -45.91 -32.19 8.55
C PHE A 300 -47.17 -32.49 7.73
N ARG A 301 -47.31 -31.86 6.57
CA ARG A 301 -48.45 -32.07 5.66
C ARG A 301 -48.50 -33.46 5.05
N MET A 302 -47.36 -34.13 4.87
CA MET A 302 -47.31 -35.53 4.41
C MET A 302 -47.71 -36.54 5.48
N ILE A 303 -47.48 -36.23 6.76
CA ILE A 303 -47.88 -37.11 7.89
C ILE A 303 -49.35 -36.90 8.25
N ALA A 304 -49.86 -35.67 8.11
CA ALA A 304 -51.24 -35.32 8.47
C ALA A 304 -52.29 -35.66 7.39
N LYS A 305 -51.89 -36.17 6.22
CA LYS A 305 -52.75 -36.64 5.13
C LYS A 305 -52.62 -38.15 4.99
#